data_AF-A0A561V5J6-F1
#
_entry.id   AF-A0A561V5J6-F1
#
_cell.length_a   1.000
_cell.length_b   1.000
_cell.length_c   1.000
_cell.angle_alpha   90.00
_cell.angle_beta   90.00
_cell.angle_gamma   90.00
#
_symmetry.space_group_name_H-M   'P 1'
#
loop_
_entity.id
_entity.type
_entity.pdbx_description
1 polymer ?
#
loop_
_entity_poly.entity_id
_entity_poly.type
_entity_poly.pdbx_seq_one_letter_code
_entity_poly.pdbx_strand_id
1 'polypeptide(L)'
;MPMTSPDAPLLTRKELDAQLGGAARAWLDEAFAEAAHAAAHPDPGPSGNTYAAPPWELRYAAAGRQCGLEHADSVRALLLIEARAGLAAVTRLYEQGTAAERRAVLLTLPALDLGATAVALVEDALRANDTTLIAAAVGPYAGDRLDPHNWRHAVLKCLFTGVPVDAVAQLARRSRGDAELARMLGDYAAERIAAGRPVPADLHRVLALTAPGPDAPGPDAPGPDAPGPDAPGPDAPGTETTATGSAAHGPAAPTASTAPSEES
;
A
#
# COMPACT_ATOMS: atom_id res chain seq x y z
N MET A 1 -10.56 12.67 -28.30
CA MET A 1 -10.62 13.06 -26.87
C MET A 1 -9.21 12.99 -26.33
N PRO A 2 -8.63 14.06 -25.77
CA PRO A 2 -7.33 13.95 -25.13
C PRO A 2 -7.47 12.97 -23.96
N MET A 3 -6.65 11.92 -23.96
CA MET A 3 -6.55 11.00 -22.83
C MET A 3 -5.83 11.75 -21.73
N THR A 4 -6.57 12.34 -20.80
CA THR A 4 -6.01 12.87 -19.55
C THR A 4 -5.27 11.70 -18.90
N SER A 5 -3.95 11.76 -18.89
CA SER A 5 -3.14 10.71 -18.31
C SER A 5 -3.51 10.58 -16.83
N PRO A 6 -3.82 9.37 -16.34
CA PRO A 6 -4.27 9.15 -14.96
C PRO A 6 -3.22 9.55 -13.90
N ASP A 7 -1.98 9.82 -14.34
CA ASP A 7 -0.79 10.16 -13.54
C ASP A 7 -0.41 11.65 -13.54
N ALA A 8 -1.30 12.57 -13.95
CA ALA A 8 -0.97 13.99 -13.81
C ALA A 8 -0.71 14.29 -12.31
N PRO A 9 0.52 14.73 -11.95
CA PRO A 9 0.87 14.97 -10.56
C PRO A 9 -0.03 16.07 -9.99
N LEU A 10 -0.38 15.95 -8.70
CA LEU A 10 -1.10 17.00 -7.99
C LEU A 10 -0.28 18.30 -8.05
N LEU A 11 -0.93 19.39 -8.47
CA LEU A 11 -0.32 20.69 -8.58
C LEU A 11 -0.07 21.29 -7.19
N THR A 12 1.08 21.93 -7.04
CA THR A 12 1.38 22.77 -5.89
C THR A 12 0.52 24.03 -5.86
N ARG A 13 0.44 24.69 -4.70
CA ARG A 13 -0.24 25.99 -4.57
C ARG A 13 0.25 27.00 -5.60
N LYS A 14 1.57 27.10 -5.79
CA LYS A 14 2.20 28.05 -6.73
C LYS A 14 1.77 27.77 -8.19
N GLU A 15 1.65 26.51 -8.57
CA GLU A 15 1.21 26.13 -9.92
C GLU A 15 -0.27 26.44 -10.14
N LEU A 16 -1.12 26.18 -9.13
CA LEU A 16 -2.53 26.58 -9.17
C LEU A 16 -2.69 28.09 -9.30
N ASP A 17 -1.88 28.88 -8.58
CA ASP A 17 -1.93 30.34 -8.68
C ASP A 17 -1.57 30.87 -10.07
N ALA A 18 -0.66 30.16 -10.76
CA ALA A 18 -0.28 30.48 -12.12
C ALA A 18 -1.36 30.12 -13.15
N GLN A 19 -2.19 29.11 -12.86
CA GLN A 19 -3.17 28.54 -13.80
C GLN A 19 -4.59 29.10 -13.59
N LEU A 20 -4.94 29.48 -12.36
CA LEU A 20 -6.29 29.92 -12.01
C LEU A 20 -6.54 31.40 -12.34
N GLY A 21 -7.78 31.69 -12.76
CA GLY A 21 -8.28 33.07 -12.90
C GLY A 21 -8.43 33.78 -11.54
N GLY A 22 -8.58 35.10 -11.56
CA GLY A 22 -8.61 35.92 -10.33
C GLY A 22 -9.73 35.54 -9.35
N ALA A 23 -10.94 35.23 -9.85
CA ALA A 23 -12.05 34.82 -9.01
C ALA A 23 -11.81 33.44 -8.35
N ALA A 24 -11.30 32.47 -9.11
CA ALA A 24 -10.97 31.13 -8.59
C ALA A 24 -9.82 31.18 -7.57
N ARG A 25 -8.82 32.04 -7.79
CA ARG A 25 -7.74 32.28 -6.82
C ARG A 25 -8.25 32.86 -5.50
N ALA A 26 -9.05 33.93 -5.57
CA ALA A 26 -9.64 34.54 -4.37
C ALA A 26 -10.52 33.54 -3.60
N TRP A 27 -11.33 32.76 -4.31
CA TRP A 27 -12.11 31.68 -3.69
C TRP A 27 -11.22 30.63 -3.00
N LEU A 28 -10.09 30.28 -3.62
CA LEU A 28 -9.15 29.30 -3.08
C LEU A 28 -8.38 29.84 -1.87
N ASP A 29 -8.03 31.14 -1.86
CA ASP A 29 -7.45 31.81 -0.69
C ASP A 29 -8.40 31.75 0.52
N GLU A 30 -9.68 32.06 0.32
CA GLU A 30 -10.70 31.92 1.37
C GLU A 30 -10.83 30.48 1.86
N ALA A 31 -10.88 29.52 0.94
CA ALA A 31 -11.00 28.11 1.27
C ALA A 31 -9.82 27.61 2.12
N PHE A 32 -8.62 28.08 1.83
CA PHE A 32 -7.41 27.74 2.61
C PHE A 32 -7.44 28.43 3.97
N ALA A 33 -7.89 29.68 4.06
CA ALA A 33 -8.06 30.35 5.34
C ALA A 33 -9.04 29.60 6.26
N GLU A 34 -10.15 29.08 5.70
CA GLU A 34 -11.10 28.24 6.44
C GLU A 34 -10.49 26.91 6.89
N ALA A 35 -9.72 26.25 6.01
CA ALA A 35 -9.01 25.01 6.33
C ALA A 35 -7.97 25.21 7.44
N ALA A 36 -7.14 26.26 7.32
CA ALA A 36 -6.14 26.62 8.32
C ALA A 36 -6.78 26.97 9.67
N HIS A 37 -7.92 27.68 9.64
CA HIS A 37 -8.67 27.98 10.85
C HIS A 37 -9.17 26.72 11.55
N ALA A 38 -9.71 25.74 10.80
CA ALA A 38 -10.14 24.46 11.34
C ALA A 38 -8.97 23.65 11.93
N ALA A 39 -7.81 23.66 11.28
CA ALA A 39 -6.60 23.00 11.80
C ALA A 39 -6.11 23.61 13.12
N ALA A 40 -6.27 24.94 13.30
CA ALA A 40 -5.90 25.64 14.53
C ALA A 40 -6.92 25.46 15.67
N HIS A 41 -8.17 25.12 15.34
CA HIS A 41 -9.27 24.95 16.29
C HIS A 41 -9.91 23.56 16.12
N PRO A 42 -9.17 22.47 16.43
CA PRO A 42 -9.71 21.13 16.37
C PRO A 42 -10.96 21.05 17.27
N ASP A 43 -12.04 20.50 16.72
CA ASP A 43 -13.33 20.41 17.40
C ASP A 43 -13.16 19.74 18.78
N PRO A 44 -13.66 20.32 19.90
CA PRO A 44 -13.40 19.81 21.25
C PRO A 44 -14.06 18.46 21.56
N GLY A 45 -14.65 17.78 20.56
CA GLY A 45 -15.44 16.57 20.73
C GLY A 45 -16.95 16.87 20.74
N PRO A 46 -17.79 15.89 21.14
CA PRO A 46 -19.20 15.79 20.78
C PRO A 46 -20.14 16.84 21.41
N SER A 47 -19.61 17.90 22.04
CA SER A 47 -20.38 19.00 22.61
C SER A 47 -20.66 20.13 21.61
N GLY A 48 -20.02 20.12 20.43
CA GLY A 48 -20.37 20.95 19.28
C GLY A 48 -21.55 20.38 18.49
N ASN A 49 -22.19 21.20 17.66
CA ASN A 49 -23.26 20.76 16.75
C ASN A 49 -22.76 19.65 15.82
N THR A 50 -22.98 18.39 16.19
CA THR A 50 -22.49 17.16 15.51
C THR A 50 -22.91 17.08 14.04
N TYR A 51 -23.84 17.93 13.60
CA TYR A 51 -24.41 17.93 12.27
C TYR A 51 -23.83 18.99 11.31
N ALA A 52 -23.05 19.95 11.80
CA ALA A 52 -22.45 20.96 10.94
C ALA A 52 -21.03 20.55 10.55
N ALA A 53 -20.86 20.06 9.31
CA ALA A 53 -19.54 19.86 8.74
C ALA A 53 -18.76 21.20 8.76
N PRO A 54 -17.46 21.19 9.10
CA PRO A 54 -16.62 22.38 9.02
C PRO A 54 -16.74 23.06 7.64
N PRO A 55 -16.72 24.40 7.56
CA PRO A 55 -16.89 25.12 6.29
C PRO A 55 -15.96 24.66 5.17
N TRP A 56 -14.72 24.28 5.49
CA TRP A 56 -13.75 23.79 4.52
C TRP A 56 -14.17 22.47 3.84
N GLU A 57 -14.97 21.62 4.49
CA GLU A 57 -15.50 20.39 3.87
C GLU A 57 -16.49 20.74 2.74
N LEU A 58 -17.24 21.84 2.86
CA LEU A 58 -18.06 22.35 1.76
C LEU A 58 -17.20 22.91 0.61
N ARG A 59 -16.07 23.56 0.94
CA ARG A 59 -15.09 24.02 -0.06
C ARG A 59 -14.49 22.83 -0.82
N TYR A 60 -14.17 21.74 -0.12
CA TYR A 60 -13.70 20.49 -0.70
C TYR A 60 -14.66 19.94 -1.77
N ALA A 61 -15.96 19.89 -1.45
CA ALA A 61 -16.99 19.46 -2.42
C ALA A 61 -17.19 20.45 -3.58
N ALA A 62 -16.99 21.74 -3.33
CA ALA A 62 -17.14 22.79 -4.35
C ALA A 62 -15.92 22.98 -5.26
N ALA A 63 -14.76 22.38 -4.95
CA ALA A 63 -13.50 22.58 -5.65
C ALA A 63 -13.62 22.49 -7.18
N GLY A 64 -14.23 21.43 -7.71
CA GLY A 64 -14.38 21.26 -9.16
C GLY A 64 -15.29 22.30 -9.83
N ARG A 65 -16.29 22.83 -9.10
CA ARG A 65 -17.17 23.89 -9.62
C ARG A 65 -16.47 25.25 -9.65
N GLN A 66 -15.55 25.48 -8.73
CA GLN A 66 -14.93 26.79 -8.50
C GLN A 66 -13.58 26.94 -9.19
N CYS A 67 -12.82 25.84 -9.27
CA CYS A 67 -11.47 25.82 -9.83
C CYS A 67 -11.35 24.99 -11.11
N GLY A 68 -12.42 24.39 -11.63
CA GLY A 68 -12.38 23.50 -12.79
C GLY A 68 -12.07 22.04 -12.41
N LEU A 69 -12.50 21.11 -13.25
CA LEU A 69 -12.35 19.66 -12.99
C LEU A 69 -10.89 19.22 -13.05
N GLU A 70 -10.10 19.87 -13.90
CA GLU A 70 -8.68 19.65 -14.09
C GLU A 70 -7.83 20.00 -12.86
N HIS A 71 -8.30 20.91 -12.01
CA HIS A 71 -7.59 21.36 -10.81
C HIS A 71 -8.22 20.80 -9.51
N ALA A 72 -9.39 20.16 -9.62
CA ALA A 72 -10.21 19.77 -8.49
C ALA A 72 -9.47 18.86 -7.50
N ASP A 73 -8.72 17.86 -7.98
CA ASP A 73 -7.98 16.94 -7.11
C ASP A 73 -6.82 17.62 -6.41
N SER A 74 -6.13 18.56 -7.09
CA SER A 74 -5.03 19.33 -6.49
C SER A 74 -5.56 20.27 -5.39
N VAL A 75 -6.67 20.96 -5.67
CA VAL A 75 -7.34 21.82 -4.69
C VAL A 75 -7.82 21.03 -3.48
N ARG A 76 -8.50 19.89 -3.71
CA ARG A 76 -8.98 19.00 -2.65
C ARG A 76 -7.85 18.45 -1.80
N ALA A 77 -6.77 18.01 -2.42
CA ALA A 77 -5.59 17.51 -1.71
C ALA A 77 -4.97 18.59 -0.82
N LEU A 78 -4.79 19.79 -1.34
CA LEU A 78 -4.23 20.89 -0.55
C LEU A 78 -5.18 21.31 0.59
N LEU A 79 -6.50 21.29 0.40
CA LEU A 79 -7.46 21.54 1.48
C LEU A 79 -7.36 20.49 2.60
N LEU A 80 -7.23 19.21 2.25
CA LEU A 80 -7.04 18.14 3.24
C LEU A 80 -5.74 18.32 4.04
N ILE A 81 -4.66 18.71 3.38
CA ILE A 81 -3.36 18.96 4.00
C ILE A 81 -3.42 20.19 4.90
N GLU A 82 -3.96 21.30 4.40
CA GLU A 82 -4.07 22.57 5.14
C GLU A 82 -4.96 22.42 6.38
N ALA A 83 -6.07 21.69 6.24
CA ALA A 83 -6.97 21.38 7.35
C ALA A 83 -6.40 20.36 8.35
N ARG A 84 -5.23 19.76 8.06
CA ARG A 84 -4.66 18.62 8.80
C ARG A 84 -5.70 17.53 9.05
N ALA A 85 -6.42 17.16 7.99
CA ALA A 85 -7.60 16.32 8.07
C ALA A 85 -7.28 14.98 8.75
N GLY A 86 -7.86 14.76 9.92
CA GLY A 86 -7.78 13.50 10.65
C GLY A 86 -8.68 12.42 10.04
N LEU A 87 -8.54 11.19 10.54
CA LEU A 87 -9.25 10.02 10.03
C LEU A 87 -10.77 10.24 9.93
N ALA A 88 -11.39 10.83 10.94
CA ALA A 88 -12.84 11.05 10.94
C ALA A 88 -13.33 11.92 9.76
N ALA A 89 -12.61 13.01 9.45
CA ALA A 89 -12.95 13.88 8.33
C ALA A 89 -12.71 13.17 7.00
N VAL A 90 -11.56 12.51 6.85
CA VAL A 90 -11.20 11.79 5.62
C VAL A 90 -12.19 10.65 5.34
N THR A 91 -12.58 9.88 6.36
CA THR A 91 -13.58 8.81 6.24
C THR A 91 -14.93 9.38 5.83
N ARG A 92 -15.42 10.46 6.45
CA ARG A 92 -16.69 11.09 6.05
C ARG A 92 -16.67 11.56 4.59
N LEU A 93 -15.62 12.28 4.19
CA LEU A 93 -15.46 12.79 2.83
C LEU A 93 -15.38 11.66 1.80
N TYR A 94 -14.80 10.51 2.19
CA TYR A 94 -14.74 9.33 1.33
C TYR A 94 -16.08 8.61 1.24
N GLU A 95 -16.74 8.31 2.36
CA GLU A 95 -17.99 7.55 2.39
C GLU A 95 -19.17 8.30 1.76
N GLN A 96 -19.18 9.63 1.89
CA GLN A 96 -20.28 10.48 1.41
C GLN A 96 -19.96 11.16 0.08
N GLY A 97 -18.72 11.06 -0.38
CA GLY A 97 -18.22 11.75 -1.57
C GLY A 97 -18.55 11.04 -2.88
N THR A 98 -18.57 11.83 -3.95
CA THR A 98 -18.52 11.35 -5.34
C THR A 98 -17.23 10.58 -5.63
N ALA A 99 -17.17 9.85 -6.75
CA ALA A 99 -15.95 9.15 -7.17
C ALA A 99 -14.73 10.09 -7.27
N ALA A 100 -14.90 11.33 -7.76
CA ALA A 100 -13.83 12.32 -7.82
C ALA A 100 -13.36 12.77 -6.43
N GLU A 101 -14.29 12.94 -5.49
CA GLU A 101 -13.97 13.30 -4.10
C GLU A 101 -13.28 12.16 -3.36
N ARG A 102 -13.73 10.92 -3.56
CA ARG A 102 -13.06 9.71 -3.04
C ARG A 102 -11.66 9.55 -3.61
N ARG A 103 -11.48 9.79 -4.91
CA ARG A 103 -10.18 9.77 -5.58
C ARG A 103 -9.22 10.77 -4.94
N ALA A 104 -9.65 12.00 -4.72
CA ALA A 104 -8.80 13.02 -4.09
C ALA A 104 -8.41 12.67 -2.65
N VAL A 105 -9.28 12.01 -1.87
CA VAL A 105 -8.90 11.42 -0.58
C VAL A 105 -7.75 10.44 -0.74
N LEU A 106 -7.91 9.43 -1.60
CA LEU A 106 -6.91 8.36 -1.81
C LEU A 106 -5.55 8.92 -2.24
N LEU A 107 -5.55 9.87 -3.18
CA LEU A 107 -4.34 10.54 -3.67
C LEU A 107 -3.60 11.31 -2.58
N THR A 108 -4.31 11.76 -1.54
CA THR A 108 -3.74 12.63 -0.48
C THR A 108 -3.28 11.84 0.75
N LEU A 109 -3.72 10.59 0.93
CA LEU A 109 -3.35 9.76 2.09
C LEU A 109 -1.84 9.73 2.41
N PRO A 110 -0.91 9.67 1.45
CA PRO A 110 0.53 9.66 1.76
C PRO A 110 1.03 10.93 2.45
N ALA A 111 0.34 12.07 2.28
CA ALA A 111 0.70 13.36 2.83
C ALA A 111 0.03 13.66 4.19
N LEU A 112 -0.89 12.79 4.64
CA LEU A 112 -1.59 12.95 5.92
C LEU A 112 -0.96 12.06 7.00
N ASP A 113 -0.89 12.57 8.21
CA ASP A 113 -0.37 11.83 9.37
C ASP A 113 -1.42 10.89 9.96
N LEU A 114 -1.82 9.87 9.18
CA LEU A 114 -2.86 8.90 9.54
C LEU A 114 -2.30 7.52 9.90
N GLY A 115 -0.99 7.32 9.82
CA GLY A 115 -0.42 6.01 10.08
C GLY A 115 -1.07 4.91 9.20
N ALA A 116 -1.40 3.77 9.79
CA ALA A 116 -2.08 2.67 9.11
C ALA A 116 -3.62 2.76 9.19
N THR A 117 -4.18 3.79 9.85
CA THR A 117 -5.62 3.79 10.19
C THR A 117 -6.52 4.00 8.97
N ALA A 118 -5.99 4.51 7.85
CA ALA A 118 -6.74 4.71 6.61
C ALA A 118 -6.65 3.52 5.62
N VAL A 119 -6.06 2.38 6.01
CA VAL A 119 -5.97 1.18 5.13
C VAL A 119 -7.35 0.70 4.67
N ALA A 120 -8.37 0.79 5.53
CA ALA A 120 -9.73 0.38 5.18
C ALA A 120 -10.31 1.14 3.97
N LEU A 121 -9.93 2.41 3.77
CA LEU A 121 -10.38 3.21 2.63
C LEU A 121 -9.74 2.72 1.32
N VAL A 122 -8.47 2.34 1.36
CA VAL A 122 -7.76 1.72 0.22
C VAL A 122 -8.39 0.39 -0.13
N GLU A 123 -8.62 -0.47 0.86
CA GLU A 123 -9.24 -1.78 0.61
C GLU A 123 -10.65 -1.65 0.03
N ASP A 124 -11.45 -0.70 0.51
CA ASP A 124 -12.78 -0.42 -0.07
C ASP A 124 -12.67 0.02 -1.54
N ALA A 125 -11.75 0.94 -1.85
CA ALA A 125 -11.52 1.38 -3.23
C ALA A 125 -11.10 0.22 -4.15
N LEU A 126 -10.32 -0.73 -3.65
CA LEU A 126 -9.91 -1.93 -4.38
C LEU A 126 -11.04 -2.95 -4.59
N ARG A 127 -12.06 -2.95 -3.72
CA ARG A 127 -13.29 -3.76 -3.90
C ARG A 127 -14.22 -3.17 -4.97
N ALA A 128 -14.12 -1.86 -5.24
CA ALA A 128 -14.87 -1.21 -6.30
C ALA A 128 -14.41 -1.65 -7.71
N ASN A 129 -15.16 -1.27 -8.75
CA ASN A 129 -14.82 -1.48 -10.16
C ASN A 129 -14.50 -0.18 -10.91
N ASP A 130 -14.44 0.94 -10.20
CA ASP A 130 -14.04 2.23 -10.76
C ASP A 130 -12.51 2.25 -10.94
N THR A 131 -12.05 2.26 -12.19
CA THR A 131 -10.62 2.21 -12.52
C THR A 131 -9.88 3.45 -12.06
N THR A 132 -10.54 4.61 -11.92
CA THR A 132 -9.93 5.84 -11.41
C THR A 132 -9.69 5.77 -9.91
N LEU A 133 -10.59 5.13 -9.17
CA LEU A 133 -10.41 4.86 -7.74
C LEU A 133 -9.36 3.78 -7.50
N ILE A 134 -9.37 2.69 -8.29
CA ILE A 134 -8.36 1.65 -8.20
C ILE A 134 -6.96 2.23 -8.44
N ALA A 135 -6.78 3.03 -9.49
CA ALA A 135 -5.50 3.68 -9.80
C ALA A 135 -5.00 4.57 -8.64
N ALA A 136 -5.87 5.37 -8.04
CA ALA A 136 -5.51 6.17 -6.88
C ALA A 136 -5.21 5.32 -5.63
N ALA A 137 -5.96 4.23 -5.42
CA ALA A 137 -5.82 3.36 -4.28
C ALA A 137 -4.48 2.63 -4.25
N VAL A 138 -3.95 2.19 -5.41
CA VAL A 138 -2.67 1.46 -5.48
C VAL A 138 -1.43 2.36 -5.38
N GLY A 139 -1.61 3.65 -5.14
CA GLY A 139 -0.54 4.64 -4.99
C GLY A 139 0.32 4.48 -3.72
N PRO A 140 1.13 5.49 -3.37
CA PRO A 140 2.19 5.36 -2.34
C PRO A 140 1.72 4.85 -0.98
N TYR A 141 0.53 5.27 -0.53
CA TYR A 141 -0.02 4.81 0.75
C TYR A 141 -0.27 3.29 0.73
N ALA A 142 -0.80 2.72 -0.35
CA ALA A 142 -0.94 1.26 -0.46
C ALA A 142 0.41 0.56 -0.55
N GLY A 143 1.36 1.13 -1.29
CA GLY A 143 2.72 0.60 -1.42
C GLY A 143 3.40 0.40 -0.05
N ASP A 144 3.19 1.34 0.87
CA ASP A 144 3.81 1.34 2.20
C ASP A 144 2.97 0.64 3.27
N ARG A 145 1.63 0.59 3.14
CA ARG A 145 0.73 0.14 4.22
C ARG A 145 0.03 -1.19 3.97
N LEU A 146 -0.17 -1.61 2.72
CA LEU A 146 -0.82 -2.91 2.46
C LEU A 146 0.11 -4.06 2.84
N ASP A 147 -0.44 -5.05 3.54
CA ASP A 147 0.24 -6.32 3.77
C ASP A 147 0.56 -7.04 2.43
N PRO A 148 1.44 -8.06 2.44
CA PRO A 148 1.82 -8.75 1.22
C PRO A 148 0.67 -9.39 0.44
N HIS A 149 -0.33 -9.96 1.12
CA HIS A 149 -1.44 -10.64 0.46
C HIS A 149 -2.34 -9.63 -0.26
N ASN A 150 -2.78 -8.60 0.45
CA ASN A 150 -3.64 -7.56 -0.12
C ASN A 150 -2.95 -6.79 -1.25
N TRP A 151 -1.64 -6.54 -1.13
CA TRP A 151 -0.88 -5.89 -2.19
C TRP A 151 -0.82 -6.73 -3.49
N ARG A 152 -0.60 -8.05 -3.41
CA ARG A 152 -0.64 -8.95 -4.59
C ARG A 152 -2.01 -8.95 -5.25
N HIS A 153 -3.07 -8.98 -4.44
CA HIS A 153 -4.44 -8.92 -4.94
C HIS A 153 -4.74 -7.58 -5.63
N ALA A 154 -4.18 -6.47 -5.12
CA ALA A 154 -4.29 -5.16 -5.78
C ALA A 154 -3.60 -5.16 -7.16
N VAL A 155 -2.43 -5.79 -7.30
CA VAL A 155 -1.74 -5.96 -8.60
C VAL A 155 -2.61 -6.77 -9.57
N LEU A 156 -3.16 -7.90 -9.14
CA LEU A 156 -4.06 -8.71 -9.98
C LEU A 156 -5.34 -7.95 -10.35
N LYS A 157 -5.91 -7.17 -9.42
CA LYS A 157 -7.07 -6.32 -9.68
C LYS A 157 -6.75 -5.30 -10.77
N CYS A 158 -5.56 -4.70 -10.77
CA CYS A 158 -5.15 -3.77 -11.83
C CYS A 158 -5.11 -4.47 -13.19
N LEU A 159 -4.46 -5.64 -13.30
CA LEU A 159 -4.39 -6.43 -14.52
C LEU A 159 -5.78 -6.86 -15.03
N PHE A 160 -6.66 -7.24 -14.10
CA PHE A 160 -8.02 -7.65 -14.42
C PHE A 160 -8.90 -6.49 -14.91
N THR A 161 -8.76 -5.31 -14.32
CA THR A 161 -9.58 -4.12 -14.62
C THR A 161 -8.96 -3.21 -15.69
N GLY A 162 -7.74 -3.49 -16.14
CA GLY A 162 -7.03 -2.69 -17.14
C GLY A 162 -6.44 -1.40 -16.59
N VAL A 163 -6.23 -1.29 -15.28
CA VAL A 163 -5.46 -0.19 -14.68
C VAL A 163 -3.98 -0.45 -14.97
N PRO A 164 -3.24 0.54 -15.53
CA PRO A 164 -1.80 0.38 -15.79
C PRO A 164 -1.04 0.02 -14.51
N VAL A 165 -0.16 -0.98 -14.59
CA VAL A 165 0.60 -1.41 -13.39
C VAL A 165 1.60 -0.36 -12.93
N ASP A 166 1.91 0.66 -13.75
CA ASP A 166 2.72 1.82 -13.38
C ASP A 166 2.12 2.64 -12.23
N ALA A 167 0.80 2.61 -12.06
CA ALA A 167 0.14 3.25 -10.92
C ALA A 167 0.46 2.54 -9.58
N VAL A 168 0.86 1.26 -9.62
CA VAL A 168 1.14 0.48 -8.41
C VAL A 168 2.45 0.95 -7.77
N ALA A 169 2.35 1.65 -6.65
CA ALA A 169 3.51 2.10 -5.93
C ALA A 169 4.35 0.92 -5.43
N GLN A 170 5.67 1.11 -5.47
CA GLN A 170 6.66 0.13 -5.02
C GLN A 170 6.65 -1.19 -5.83
N LEU A 171 6.04 -1.24 -7.03
CA LEU A 171 5.92 -2.45 -7.85
C LEU A 171 7.24 -3.22 -8.00
N ALA A 172 8.29 -2.58 -8.53
CA ALA A 172 9.57 -3.25 -8.74
C ALA A 172 10.22 -3.76 -7.44
N ARG A 173 10.10 -2.98 -6.34
CA ARG A 173 10.67 -3.34 -5.04
C ARG A 173 9.93 -4.52 -4.42
N ARG A 174 8.59 -4.49 -4.42
CA ARG A 174 7.75 -5.48 -3.75
C ARG A 174 7.57 -6.76 -4.57
N SER A 175 7.63 -6.69 -5.90
CA SER A 175 7.57 -7.88 -6.75
C SER A 175 8.84 -8.72 -6.70
N ARG A 176 10.02 -8.11 -6.48
CA ARG A 176 11.31 -8.82 -6.57
C ARG A 176 11.37 -10.05 -5.66
N GLY A 177 11.56 -11.22 -6.26
CA GLY A 177 11.62 -12.49 -5.55
C GLY A 177 10.29 -12.99 -4.99
N ASP A 178 9.16 -12.36 -5.32
CA ASP A 178 7.84 -12.78 -4.86
C ASP A 178 7.32 -13.98 -5.66
N ALA A 179 7.65 -15.18 -5.19
CA ALA A 179 7.25 -16.43 -5.81
C ALA A 179 5.72 -16.64 -5.82
N GLU A 180 5.02 -16.13 -4.81
CA GLU A 180 3.56 -16.26 -4.74
C GLU A 180 2.90 -15.37 -5.79
N LEU A 181 3.36 -14.12 -5.94
CA LEU A 181 2.91 -13.26 -7.03
C LEU A 181 3.19 -13.90 -8.40
N ALA A 182 4.38 -14.48 -8.60
CA ALA A 182 4.73 -15.16 -9.84
C ALA A 182 3.76 -16.31 -10.17
N ARG A 183 3.45 -17.14 -9.15
CA ARG A 183 2.50 -18.25 -9.26
C ARG A 183 1.11 -17.74 -9.63
N MET A 184 0.59 -16.74 -8.92
CA MET A 184 -0.73 -16.16 -9.18
C MET A 184 -0.85 -15.54 -10.58
N LEU A 185 0.20 -14.88 -11.08
CA LEU A 185 0.25 -14.34 -12.44
C LEU A 185 0.24 -15.46 -13.48
N GLY A 186 0.94 -16.57 -13.22
CA GLY A 186 0.91 -17.77 -14.05
C GLY A 186 -0.48 -18.37 -14.15
N ASP A 187 -1.16 -18.54 -13.02
CA ASP A 187 -2.54 -19.04 -12.96
C ASP A 187 -3.49 -18.13 -13.75
N TYR A 188 -3.41 -16.82 -13.53
CA TYR A 188 -4.25 -15.86 -14.25
C TYR A 188 -3.99 -15.89 -15.77
N ALA A 189 -2.74 -16.00 -16.21
CA ALA A 189 -2.43 -16.15 -17.63
C ALA A 189 -3.02 -17.44 -18.21
N ALA A 190 -2.90 -18.56 -17.51
CA ALA A 190 -3.46 -19.85 -17.92
C ALA A 190 -4.99 -19.79 -18.04
N GLU A 191 -5.68 -19.20 -17.06
CA GLU A 191 -7.13 -19.00 -17.09
C GLU A 191 -7.58 -18.14 -18.26
N ARG A 192 -6.82 -17.08 -18.61
CA ARG A 192 -7.12 -16.23 -19.78
C ARG A 192 -6.99 -17.01 -21.08
N ILE A 193 -5.90 -17.77 -21.25
CA ILE A 193 -5.63 -18.59 -22.43
C ILE A 193 -6.70 -19.68 -22.59
N ALA A 194 -7.03 -20.40 -21.52
CA ALA A 194 -8.07 -21.43 -21.53
C ALA A 194 -9.44 -20.87 -21.92
N ALA A 195 -9.72 -19.62 -21.57
CA ALA A 195 -10.93 -18.90 -21.96
C ALA A 195 -10.87 -18.25 -23.36
N GLY A 196 -9.80 -18.44 -24.13
CA GLY A 196 -9.62 -17.83 -25.45
C GLY A 196 -9.45 -16.31 -25.41
N ARG A 197 -9.03 -15.75 -24.26
CA ARG A 197 -8.86 -14.30 -24.06
C ARG A 197 -7.38 -13.92 -24.07
N PRO A 198 -7.02 -12.74 -24.58
CA PRO A 198 -5.62 -12.30 -24.58
C PRO A 198 -5.10 -12.08 -23.15
N VAL A 199 -3.81 -12.37 -22.96
CA VAL A 199 -3.07 -12.06 -21.73
C VAL A 199 -2.63 -10.59 -21.78
N PRO A 200 -2.86 -9.78 -20.74
CA PRO A 200 -2.41 -8.38 -20.70
C PRO A 200 -0.88 -8.26 -20.81
N ALA A 201 -0.38 -7.30 -21.61
CA ALA A 201 1.06 -7.09 -21.77
C ALA A 201 1.77 -6.78 -20.44
N ASP A 202 1.12 -5.99 -19.59
CA ASP A 202 1.62 -5.64 -18.25
C ASP A 202 1.83 -6.87 -17.35
N LEU A 203 1.12 -7.98 -17.58
CA LEU A 203 1.35 -9.21 -16.82
C LEU A 203 2.78 -9.71 -16.99
N HIS A 204 3.27 -9.74 -18.23
CA HIS A 204 4.63 -10.20 -18.51
C HIS A 204 5.67 -9.27 -17.89
N ARG A 205 5.39 -7.96 -17.84
CA ARG A 205 6.22 -6.99 -17.16
C ARG A 205 6.29 -7.26 -15.66
N VAL A 206 5.17 -7.48 -14.99
CA VAL A 206 5.17 -7.80 -13.55
C VAL A 206 5.83 -9.15 -13.28
N LEU A 207 5.56 -10.17 -14.11
CA LEU A 207 6.19 -11.49 -13.98
C LEU A 207 7.72 -11.41 -14.12
N ALA A 208 8.24 -10.56 -15.01
CA ALA A 208 9.68 -10.34 -15.11
C ALA A 208 10.26 -9.71 -13.83
N LEU A 209 9.50 -8.85 -13.14
CA LEU A 209 9.91 -8.23 -11.88
C LEU A 209 9.94 -9.23 -10.71
N THR A 210 9.27 -10.38 -10.80
CA THR A 210 9.29 -11.39 -9.72
C THR A 210 10.52 -12.28 -9.74
N ALA A 211 11.31 -12.24 -10.82
CA ALA A 211 12.57 -12.94 -10.86
C ALA A 211 13.48 -12.49 -9.70
N PRO A 212 14.19 -13.42 -9.03
CA PRO A 212 15.21 -13.05 -8.06
C PRO A 212 16.29 -12.22 -8.77
N GLY A 213 16.79 -11.18 -8.09
CA GLY A 213 17.93 -10.41 -8.60
C GLY A 213 19.21 -11.26 -8.60
N PRO A 214 20.26 -10.84 -9.33
CA PRO A 214 21.54 -11.58 -9.43
C PRO A 214 22.34 -11.71 -8.11
N ASP A 215 21.79 -11.37 -6.95
CA ASP A 215 22.43 -11.55 -5.65
C ASP A 215 21.55 -12.41 -4.73
N ALA A 216 21.72 -13.72 -4.85
CA ALA A 216 21.53 -14.68 -3.77
C ALA A 216 22.78 -15.55 -3.74
N PRO A 217 23.51 -15.66 -2.61
CA PRO A 217 24.57 -16.65 -2.47
C PRO A 217 23.94 -18.03 -2.67
N GLY A 218 24.40 -18.77 -3.68
CA GLY A 218 24.03 -20.18 -3.81
C GLY A 218 24.45 -20.96 -2.56
N PRO A 219 23.77 -22.07 -2.24
CA PRO A 219 24.23 -22.95 -1.17
C PRO A 219 25.64 -23.42 -1.51
N ASP A 220 26.55 -23.28 -0.55
CA ASP A 220 27.98 -23.58 -0.61
C ASP A 220 28.33 -24.66 -1.65
N ALA A 221 28.94 -24.25 -2.76
CA ALA A 221 29.68 -25.18 -3.58
C ALA A 221 30.92 -25.62 -2.76
N PRO A 222 31.15 -26.94 -2.56
CA PRO A 222 32.36 -27.40 -1.92
C PRO A 222 33.55 -26.99 -2.79
N GLY A 223 34.56 -26.36 -2.16
CA GLY A 223 35.80 -25.98 -2.84
C GLY A 223 36.46 -27.20 -3.49
N PRO A 224 37.16 -27.03 -4.64
CA PRO A 224 37.86 -28.13 -5.27
C PRO A 224 39.04 -28.58 -4.39
N ASP A 225 38.95 -29.79 -3.88
CA ASP A 225 40.08 -30.55 -3.31
C ASP A 225 41.23 -30.57 -4.32
N ALA A 226 42.41 -30.14 -3.88
CA ALA A 226 43.67 -30.41 -4.55
C ALA A 226 44.31 -31.67 -3.95
N PRO A 227 44.67 -32.70 -4.73
CA PRO A 227 45.46 -33.81 -4.23
C PRO A 227 46.95 -33.52 -4.43
N GLY A 228 47.74 -33.73 -3.38
CA GLY A 228 49.20 -33.82 -3.46
C GLY A 228 49.67 -35.00 -2.61
N PRO A 229 50.40 -35.99 -3.16
CA PRO A 229 50.96 -37.09 -2.39
C PRO A 229 52.34 -36.72 -1.84
N ASP A 230 52.64 -37.14 -0.62
CA ASP A 230 53.89 -37.85 -0.27
C ASP A 230 53.95 -38.13 1.24
N ALA A 231 54.22 -39.39 1.58
CA ALA A 231 54.65 -39.91 2.89
C ALA A 231 56.00 -40.65 2.65
N PRO A 232 56.90 -40.91 3.64
CA PRO A 232 56.62 -41.44 5.01
C PRO A 232 57.51 -40.88 6.15
N GLY A 233 57.08 -40.80 7.42
CA GLY A 233 57.14 -41.83 8.50
C GLY A 233 58.31 -41.55 9.49
N PRO A 234 58.49 -42.21 10.66
CA PRO A 234 57.55 -42.86 11.59
C PRO A 234 57.67 -42.32 13.05
N ASP A 235 56.70 -42.65 13.93
CA ASP A 235 56.93 -43.19 15.29
C ASP A 235 55.60 -43.27 16.08
N ALA A 236 55.37 -44.43 16.69
CA ALA A 236 54.32 -44.74 17.66
C ALA A 236 55.02 -45.05 19.02
N PRO A 237 54.37 -45.48 20.13
CA PRO A 237 52.93 -45.66 20.41
C PRO A 237 52.49 -45.17 21.82
N GLY A 238 51.20 -45.35 22.15
CA GLY A 238 50.65 -45.32 23.52
C GLY A 238 49.12 -45.18 23.52
N THR A 239 48.36 -46.28 23.44
CA THR A 239 47.75 -47.09 24.52
C THR A 239 46.54 -46.46 25.23
N GLU A 240 45.41 -47.18 25.10
CA GLU A 240 44.36 -47.42 26.12
C GLU A 240 43.41 -46.26 26.50
N THR A 241 42.15 -46.41 26.91
CA THR A 241 41.16 -47.50 27.04
C THR A 241 39.90 -46.86 27.66
N THR A 242 38.71 -47.47 27.47
CA THR A 242 37.44 -47.32 28.24
C THR A 242 36.65 -46.00 28.18
N ALA A 243 35.34 -45.93 28.44
CA ALA A 243 34.18 -46.83 28.38
C ALA A 243 32.96 -46.02 28.93
N THR A 244 31.74 -46.41 28.51
CA THR A 244 30.51 -46.47 29.34
C THR A 244 29.76 -45.20 29.77
N GLY A 245 28.42 -45.26 29.57
CA GLY A 245 27.40 -44.69 30.48
C GLY A 245 26.44 -43.72 29.78
N SER A 246 25.24 -44.09 29.29
CA SER A 246 24.04 -44.68 29.93
C SER A 246 23.04 -43.65 30.50
N ALA A 247 21.78 -43.85 30.10
CA ALA A 247 20.48 -43.48 30.70
C ALA A 247 20.08 -41.98 30.74
N ALA A 248 18.99 -41.55 30.10
CA ALA A 248 17.56 -41.86 30.27
C ALA A 248 16.91 -41.20 31.50
N HIS A 249 16.12 -40.14 31.27
CA HIS A 249 14.86 -39.89 31.99
C HIS A 249 14.04 -38.78 31.30
N GLY A 250 12.94 -39.14 30.64
CA GLY A 250 11.69 -38.40 30.82
C GLY A 250 10.91 -39.05 31.98
N PRO A 251 9.62 -38.74 32.23
CA PRO A 251 8.77 -37.70 31.66
C PRO A 251 8.00 -36.92 32.76
N ALA A 252 7.03 -36.08 32.35
CA ALA A 252 5.67 -35.96 32.92
C ALA A 252 5.19 -34.51 33.07
N ALA A 253 4.22 -34.15 32.23
CA ALA A 253 3.10 -33.27 32.61
C ALA A 253 2.16 -34.06 33.55
N PRO A 254 1.30 -33.41 34.35
CA PRO A 254 -0.05 -33.15 33.83
C PRO A 254 -0.84 -31.94 34.43
N THR A 255 -1.95 -31.65 33.73
CA THR A 255 -3.31 -31.22 34.19
C THR A 255 -3.59 -29.79 34.70
N ALA A 256 -4.33 -29.06 33.87
CA ALA A 256 -5.68 -28.51 34.06
C ALA A 256 -6.18 -28.12 35.46
N SER A 257 -6.81 -26.93 35.59
CA SER A 257 -8.26 -26.79 35.84
C SER A 257 -8.67 -25.36 36.28
N THR A 258 -9.89 -25.00 35.90
CA THR A 258 -10.86 -24.13 36.62
C THR A 258 -11.01 -22.68 36.15
N ALA A 259 -12.04 -22.49 35.33
CA ALA A 259 -12.93 -21.32 35.36
C ALA A 259 -13.98 -21.47 36.49
N PRO A 260 -14.65 -20.37 36.86
CA PRO A 260 -16.09 -20.46 37.10
C PRO A 260 -16.90 -19.37 36.40
N SER A 261 -18.16 -19.74 36.15
CA SER A 261 -19.30 -19.01 35.59
C SER A 261 -19.90 -17.95 36.52
N GLU A 262 -20.69 -17.03 35.92
CA GLU A 262 -21.96 -16.42 36.39
C GLU A 262 -21.89 -15.57 37.70
N GLU A 263 -22.66 -14.53 38.00
CA GLU A 263 -23.97 -14.00 37.59
C GLU A 263 -24.12 -12.58 38.19
N SER A 264 -24.71 -11.63 37.46
CA SER A 264 -25.57 -10.49 37.90
C SER A 264 -25.42 -9.26 36.99
#